data_AF-A0A2V2GS08-F1
#
_entry.id   AF-A0A2V2GS08-F1
#
_cell.length_a   1.000
_cell.length_b   1.000
_cell.length_c   1.000
_cell.angle_alpha   90.00
_cell.angle_beta   90.00
_cell.angle_gamma   90.00
#
_symmetry.space_group_name_H-M   'P 1'
#
loop_
_entity.id
_entity.type
_entity.pdbx_description
1 polymer ?
#
loop_
_entity_poly.entity_id
_entity_poly.type
_entity_poly.pdbx_seq_one_letter_code
_entity_poly.pdbx_strand_id
1 'polypeptide(L)' 'MKDHNGNSCGCDHIKGVCCDVKNCVYHEGECDCTAGKIAVGPGYATSCTDTVCATFKQKGI' A
#
# COMPACT_ATOMS: atom_id res chain seq x y z
N MET A 1 16.53 -4.64 5.95
CA MET A 1 15.13 -4.18 6.14
C MET A 1 15.20 -3.05 7.16
N LYS A 2 14.61 -1.88 6.91
CA LYS A 2 14.50 -0.84 7.94
C LYS A 2 13.16 -1.02 8.62
N ASP A 3 13.20 -1.58 9.81
CA ASP A 3 12.06 -1.71 10.68
C ASP A 3 11.58 -0.28 10.96
N HIS A 4 10.39 0.08 10.48
CA HIS A 4 9.68 1.26 10.99
C HIS A 4 9.26 0.92 12.42
N ASN A 5 10.24 1.07 13.32
CA ASN A 5 10.09 0.98 14.75
C ASN A 5 9.16 2.12 15.19
N GLY A 6 7.87 1.79 15.28
CA GLY A 6 6.88 2.44 16.13
C GLY A 6 6.96 3.96 16.22
N ASN A 7 6.62 4.67 15.15
CA ASN A 7 6.10 6.02 15.32
C ASN A 7 4.58 5.90 15.33
N SER A 8 3.96 6.21 16.47
CA SER A 8 2.51 6.31 16.64
C SER A 8 1.98 7.52 15.88
N CYS A 9 2.00 7.46 14.55
CA CYS A 9 1.07 8.20 13.73
C CYS A 9 -0.31 7.66 14.09
N GLY A 10 -1.21 8.50 14.61
CA GLY A 10 -2.60 8.12 14.89
C GLY A 10 -3.42 7.79 13.63
N CYS A 11 -2.75 7.43 12.53
CA CYS A 11 -3.33 7.06 11.26
C CYS A 11 -3.55 5.55 11.20
N ASP A 12 -4.76 5.15 10.79
CA ASP A 12 -5.13 3.76 10.56
C ASP A 12 -4.48 3.24 9.26
N HIS A 13 -3.19 2.90 9.32
CA HIS A 13 -2.45 2.30 8.22
C HIS A 13 -2.18 0.81 8.46
N ILE A 14 -2.03 0.03 7.39
CA ILE A 14 -1.71 -1.39 7.47
C ILE A 14 -0.23 -1.57 7.81
N LYS A 15 0.05 -2.08 9.01
CA LYS A 15 1.41 -2.44 9.43
C LYS A 15 2.02 -3.48 8.49
N GLY A 16 3.22 -3.18 7.97
CA GLY A 16 3.97 -4.08 7.09
C GLY A 16 3.58 -3.99 5.60
N VAL A 17 2.66 -3.10 5.22
CA VAL A 17 2.33 -2.83 3.81
C VAL A 17 2.78 -1.42 3.45
N CYS A 18 3.76 -1.37 2.55
CA CYS A 18 4.33 -0.14 2.01
C CYS A 18 3.59 0.24 0.71
N CYS A 19 3.13 1.49 0.61
CA CYS A 19 2.57 2.07 -0.60
C CYS A 19 3.48 3.19 -1.10
N ASP A 20 4.45 2.88 -1.96
CA ASP A 20 5.35 3.90 -2.55
C ASP A 20 4.69 4.74 -3.66
N VAL A 21 3.47 4.34 -4.07
CA VAL A 21 2.73 4.95 -5.17
C VAL A 21 2.08 6.24 -4.70
N LYS A 22 2.80 7.37 -4.79
CA LYS A 22 2.38 8.67 -4.21
C LYS A 22 1.04 9.21 -4.74
N ASN A 23 0.68 8.84 -5.97
CA ASN A 23 -0.60 9.17 -6.59
C ASN A 23 -1.73 8.19 -6.23
N CYS A 24 -1.51 7.22 -5.33
CA CYS A 24 -2.56 6.38 -4.76
C CYS A 24 -3.35 7.16 -3.70
N VAL A 25 -4.68 7.07 -3.69
CA VAL A 25 -5.53 7.71 -2.66
C VAL A 25 -5.24 7.21 -1.25
N TYR A 26 -4.70 6.00 -1.13
CA TYR A 26 -4.37 5.37 0.16
C TYR A 26 -2.91 5.57 0.58
N HIS A 27 -2.13 6.31 -0.20
CA HIS A 27 -0.76 6.68 0.19
C HIS A 27 -0.82 7.88 1.13
N GLU A 28 -0.29 7.70 2.34
CA GLU A 28 -0.11 8.71 3.36
C GLU A 28 1.34 8.71 3.88
N GLY A 29 1.82 9.87 4.33
CA GLY A 29 3.17 10.01 4.88
C GLY A 29 4.26 9.67 3.86
N GLU A 30 5.26 8.93 4.31
CA GLU A 30 6.39 8.51 3.48
C GLU A 30 6.04 7.31 2.59
N CYS A 31 5.37 6.31 3.16
CA CYS A 31 5.02 5.08 2.44
C CYS A 31 3.86 4.29 3.06
N ASP A 32 3.07 4.91 3.94
CA ASP A 32 2.01 4.20 4.65
C ASP A 32 0.82 3.94 3.73
N CYS A 33 0.22 2.74 3.87
CA CYS A 33 -0.99 2.36 3.16
C CYS A 33 -2.20 2.42 4.10
N THR A 34 -3.12 3.34 3.85
CA THR A 34 -4.36 3.52 4.64
C THR A 34 -5.57 2.77 4.07
N ALA A 35 -5.35 1.93 3.05
CA ALA A 35 -6.39 1.04 2.55
C ALA A 35 -6.67 0.00 3.64
N GLY A 36 -7.75 0.11 4.43
CA GLY A 36 -8.00 -0.81 5.56
C GLY A 36 -7.90 -2.33 5.25
N LYS A 37 -7.91 -2.71 3.97
CA LYS A 37 -7.39 -3.98 3.44
C LYS A 37 -6.80 -3.79 2.04
N ILE A 38 -5.83 -4.61 1.67
CA ILE A 38 -5.35 -4.71 0.28
C ILE A 38 -5.84 -5.98 -0.40
N ALA A 39 -6.04 -5.89 -1.71
CA ALA A 39 -6.19 -7.01 -2.62
C ALA A 39 -4.96 -7.00 -3.55
N VAL A 40 -4.30 -8.16 -3.64
CA VAL A 40 -3.22 -8.40 -4.59
C VAL A 40 -3.78 -9.30 -5.69
N GLY A 41 -3.49 -8.96 -6.95
CA GLY A 41 -3.97 -9.72 -8.10
C GLY A 41 -3.06 -9.55 -9.31
N PRO A 42 -3.42 -10.14 -10.46
CA PRO A 42 -4.64 -10.90 -10.72
C PRO A 42 -4.58 -12.35 -10.18
N GLY A 43 -5.72 -13.04 -10.13
CA GLY A 43 -5.81 -14.42 -9.61
C GLY A 43 -5.09 -15.50 -10.45
N TYR A 44 -4.58 -15.13 -11.63
CA TYR A 44 -3.80 -15.98 -12.52
C TYR A 44 -2.31 -15.59 -12.55
N ALA A 45 -1.85 -14.75 -11.61
CA ALA A 45 -0.44 -14.38 -11.50
C ALA A 45 0.43 -15.63 -11.33
N THR A 46 1.50 -15.73 -12.13
CA THR A 46 2.47 -16.84 -12.07
C THR A 46 3.86 -16.38 -11.64
N SER A 47 4.10 -15.08 -11.70
CA SER A 47 5.32 -14.41 -11.26
C SER A 47 4.98 -13.20 -10.38
N CYS A 48 5.92 -12.78 -9.55
CA CYS A 48 5.81 -11.54 -8.78
C CYS A 48 5.67 -10.29 -9.67
N THR A 49 6.18 -10.34 -10.90
CA THR A 49 5.99 -9.28 -11.89
C THR A 49 4.55 -9.13 -12.36
N ASP A 50 3.75 -10.19 -12.24
CA ASP A 50 2.33 -10.17 -12.60
C ASP A 50 1.49 -9.59 -11.46
N THR A 51 2.00 -9.63 -10.23
CA THR A 51 1.27 -9.19 -9.05
C THR A 51 1.28 -7.67 -8.94
N VAL A 52 0.09 -7.09 -8.75
CA VAL A 52 -0.14 -5.66 -8.54
C VAL A 52 -1.06 -5.44 -7.35
N CYS A 53 -1.00 -4.23 -6.76
CA CYS A 53 -1.99 -3.79 -5.79
C CYS A 53 -3.31 -3.50 -6.50
N ALA A 54 -4.21 -4.49 -6.55
CA ALA A 54 -5.54 -4.35 -7.16
C ALA A 54 -6.44 -3.36 -6.40
N THR A 55 -6.09 -3.02 -5.16
CA THR A 55 -6.76 -1.96 -4.39
C THR A 55 -6.36 -0.56 -4.85
N PHE A 56 -5.32 -0.38 -5.67
CA PHE A 56 -4.89 0.94 -6.13
C PHE A 56 -6.04 1.76 -6.72
N LYS A 57 -6.16 3.01 -6.25
CA LYS A 57 -7.00 4.03 -6.87
C LYS A 57 -6.18 5.30 -6.99
N GLN A 58 -6.17 5.88 -8.17
CA GLN A 58 -5.47 7.14 -8.41
C GLN A 58 -6.19 8.29 -7.69
N LYS A 59 -5.43 9.22 -7.10
CA LYS A 59 -5.93 10.53 -6.66
C LYS A 59 -6.54 11.25 -7.87
N GLY A 60 -7.73 11.81 -7.70
CA GLY A 60 -8.41 12.56 -8.78
C GLY A 60 -7.53 13.69 -9.32
N ILE A 61 -7.72 14.02 -10.60
CA ILE A 61 -7.09 15.16 -11.29
C ILE A 61 -7.99 16.39 -11.13
#